data_AF-A0A965IVK0-F1
#
_entry.id   AF-A0A965IVK0-F1
#
_cell.length_a   1.000
_cell.length_b   1.000
_cell.length_c   1.000
_cell.angle_alpha   90.00
_cell.angle_beta   90.00
_cell.angle_gamma   90.00
#
_symmetry.space_group_name_H-M   'P 1'
#
loop_
_entity.id
_entity.type
_entity.pdbx_description
1 polymer ?
#
loop_
_entity_poly.entity_id
_entity_poly.type
_entity_poly.pdbx_seq_one_letter_code
_entity_poly.pdbx_strand_id
1 'polypeptide(L)' 'MAFVQCSGLKKTYTVGDEEVKALDNVSLTVEKGDFIA' A
#
# COMPACT_ATOMS: atom_id res chain seq x y z
N MET A 1 -9.23 -16.75 3.77
CA MET A 1 -9.73 -16.02 2.59
C MET A 1 -9.57 -14.57 2.97
N ALA A 2 -8.73 -13.85 2.23
CA ALA A 2 -8.25 -12.54 2.64
C ALA A 2 -9.41 -11.58 2.93
N PHE A 3 -9.32 -10.86 4.06
CA PHE A 3 -10.25 -9.79 4.41
C PHE A 3 -9.89 -8.49 3.69
N VAL A 4 -8.60 -8.21 3.56
CA VAL A 4 -8.05 -7.16 2.68
C VAL A 4 -6.94 -7.76 1.83
N GLN A 5 -6.93 -7.43 0.55
CA GLN A 5 -5.87 -7.84 -0.37
C GLN A 5 -5.50 -6.67 -1.29
N CYS A 6 -4.22 -6.34 -1.34
CA CYS A 6 -3.63 -5.34 -2.22
C CYS A 6 -2.39 -5.96 -2.88
N SER A 7 -2.21 -5.72 -4.18
CA SER A 7 -1.06 -6.23 -4.94
C SER A 7 -0.45 -5.10 -5.77
N GLY A 8 0.87 -4.91 -5.64
CA GLY A 8 1.61 -3.91 -6.43
C GLY A 8 1.13 -2.48 -6.25
N LEU A 9 0.63 -2.13 -5.06
CA LEU A 9 0.11 -0.80 -4.74
C LEU A 9 1.21 0.25 -4.90
N LYS A 10 0.91 1.25 -5.71
CA LYS A 10 1.82 2.36 -6.01
C LYS A 10 1.11 3.67 -5.72
N LYS A 11 1.81 4.58 -5.05
CA LYS A 11 1.34 5.92 -4.81
C LYS A 11 2.53 6.87 -4.93
N THR A 12 2.44 7.75 -5.92
CA THR A 12 3.37 8.86 -6.09
C THR A 12 2.60 10.15 -5.82
N TYR A 13 3.22 11.04 -5.07
CA TYR A 13 2.80 12.44 -4.94
C TYR A 13 3.78 13.30 -5.70
N THR A 14 3.27 14.35 -6.33
CA THR A 14 4.10 15.40 -6.91
C THR A 14 3.99 16.63 -6.01
N VAL A 15 5.11 17.14 -5.54
CA VAL A 15 5.19 18.30 -4.65
C VAL A 15 6.16 19.31 -5.27
N GLY A 16 5.61 20.38 -5.83
CA GLY A 16 6.40 21.29 -6.66
C GLY A 16 6.99 20.54 -7.86
N ASP A 17 8.32 20.59 -7.98
CA ASP A 17 9.07 19.89 -9.03
C ASP A 17 9.59 18.52 -8.60
N GLU A 18 9.25 18.06 -7.39
CA GLU A 18 9.70 16.78 -6.84
C GLU A 18 8.62 15.69 -6.92
N GLU A 19 9.05 14.45 -7.13
CA GLU A 19 8.20 13.27 -6.99
C GLU A 19 8.56 12.47 -5.73
N VAL A 20 7.54 12.17 -4.94
CA VAL A 20 7.65 11.34 -3.74
C VAL A 20 6.86 10.06 -3.93
N LYS A 21 7.56 8.92 -3.95
CA LYS A 21 6.96 7.59 -3.95
C LYS A 21 6.52 7.22 -2.52
N ALA A 22 5.29 7.52 -2.16
CA ALA A 22 4.72 7.13 -0.87
C ALA A 22 4.47 5.62 -0.75
N LEU A 23 4.17 4.96 -1.87
CA LEU A 23 4.11 3.50 -1.95
C LEU A 23 4.79 3.07 -3.26
N ASP A 24 5.74 2.14 -3.18
CA ASP A 24 6.42 1.59 -4.36
C ASP A 24 6.22 0.07 -4.42
N ASN A 25 5.27 -0.34 -5.26
CA ASN A 25 4.96 -1.74 -5.56
C ASN A 25 4.66 -2.61 -4.32
N VAL A 26 3.89 -2.07 -3.38
CA VAL A 26 3.58 -2.71 -2.09
C VAL A 26 2.45 -3.74 -2.26
N SER A 27 2.66 -4.95 -1.76
CA SER A 27 1.61 -5.97 -1.66
C SER A 27 1.32 -6.28 -0.20
N LEU A 28 0.03 -6.34 0.16
CA LEU A 28 -0.44 -6.59 1.52
C LEU A 28 -1.64 -7.51 1.48
N THR A 29 -1.63 -8.52 2.34
CA THR A 29 -2.79 -9.38 2.61
C THR A 29 -3.05 -9.33 4.10
N VAL A 30 -4.31 -9.11 4.48
CA VAL A 30 -4.79 -9.15 5.86
C VAL A 30 -5.88 -10.21 5.94
N GLU A 31 -5.72 -11.14 6.87
CA GLU A 31 -6.74 -12.15 7.14
C GLU A 31 -7.78 -11.64 8.13
N LYS A 32 -8.97 -12.26 8.10
CA LYS A 32 -10.06 -11.87 9.00
C LYS A 32 -9.68 -12.19 10.45
N GLY A 33 -9.70 -11.18 11.30
CA GLY A 33 -9.39 -11.31 12.73
C GLY A 33 -7.95 -10.97 13.08
N ASP A 34 -7.11 -10.62 12.09
CA ASP A 34 -5.78 -10.10 12.35
C ASP A 34 -5.86 -8.76 13.11
N PHE A 35 -5.04 -8.65 14.15
CA PHE A 35 -4.80 -7.40 14.87
C PHE A 35 -3.40 -6.91 14.51
N ILE A 36 -3.34 -5.83 13.74
CA ILE A 36 -2.11 -5.33 13.11
C ILE A 36 -1.80 -3.93 13.65
N ALA A 37 -0.52 -3.61 13.78
CA ALA A 37 0.00 -2.34 14.32
C ALA A 37 0.31 -1.31 13.22
#